data_AF-A0A552KVY5-F1
#
_entry.id   AF-A0A552KVY5-F1
#
_cell.length_a   1.000
_cell.length_b   1.000
_cell.length_c   1.000
_cell.angle_alpha   90.00
_cell.angle_beta   90.00
_cell.angle_gamma   90.00
#
_symmetry.space_group_name_H-M   'P 1'
#
loop_
_entity.id
_entity.type
_entity.pdbx_description
1 polymer ?
#
loop_
_entity_poly.entity_id
_entity_poly.type
_entity_poly.pdbx_seq_one_letter_code
_entity_poly.pdbx_strand_id
1 'polypeptide(L)'
;MSAKFCILIPSKILRIEKHFRQKLDSWLAEAEAANLSNCGLSNYALYSLSEFEKRPDVNLNLPDNIGDRYHVIDWGFYFMSDAILRDFLSWLAQIYVYGEVGVLKYWSDELRRFPPIKISKIQQYISHFSMKNLPLDELCFFLLGEINETS
;
A
#
# COMPACT_ATOMS: atom_id res chain seq x y z
N MET A 1 -0.94 -16.38 13.45
CA MET A 1 -1.14 -16.17 12.01
C MET A 1 -2.33 -15.27 11.74
N SER A 2 -2.13 -14.17 11.03
CA SER A 2 -3.21 -13.27 10.60
C SER A 2 -2.89 -12.61 9.27
N ALA A 3 -3.94 -12.29 8.51
CA ALA A 3 -3.78 -11.58 7.26
C ALA A 3 -3.50 -10.11 7.54
N LYS A 4 -2.49 -9.55 6.88
CA LYS A 4 -2.11 -8.15 6.95
C LYS A 4 -2.27 -7.47 5.59
N PHE A 5 -2.29 -6.14 5.63
CA PHE A 5 -2.46 -5.29 4.47
C PHE A 5 -1.44 -4.15 4.47
N CYS A 6 -0.76 -3.96 3.34
CA CYS A 6 0.10 -2.82 3.13
C CYS A 6 0.07 -2.30 1.69
N ILE A 7 0.52 -1.05 1.53
CA ILE A 7 0.65 -0.37 0.24
C ILE A 7 2.11 0.05 0.07
N LEU A 8 2.70 -0.30 -1.07
CA LEU A 8 3.99 0.18 -1.52
C LEU A 8 3.79 1.47 -2.32
N ILE A 9 4.36 2.57 -1.86
CA ILE A 9 4.33 3.86 -2.55
C ILE A 9 5.73 4.21 -3.09
N PRO A 10 5.84 4.91 -4.23
CA PRO A 10 7.13 5.37 -4.73
C PRO A 10 7.86 6.26 -3.72
N SER A 11 9.11 5.94 -3.40
CA SER A 11 9.99 6.77 -2.54
C SER A 11 10.14 8.21 -3.03
N LYS A 12 9.92 8.43 -4.33
CA LYS A 12 9.94 9.76 -4.96
C LYS A 12 8.86 10.70 -4.41
N ILE A 13 7.72 10.17 -3.93
CA ILE A 13 6.66 10.98 -3.29
C ILE A 13 7.21 11.73 -2.08
N LEU A 14 8.00 11.06 -1.24
CA LEU A 14 8.61 11.67 -0.05
C LEU A 14 9.66 12.74 -0.39
N ARG A 15 10.20 12.72 -1.62
CA ARG A 15 11.12 13.76 -2.11
C ARG A 15 10.39 14.97 -2.68
N ILE A 16 9.24 14.73 -3.33
CA ILE A 16 8.38 15.78 -3.89
C ILE A 16 7.68 16.53 -2.74
N GLU A 17 7.12 15.79 -1.79
CA GLU A 17 6.37 16.33 -0.67
C GLU A 17 7.17 16.21 0.63
N LYS A 18 7.84 17.30 1.02
CA LYS A 18 8.70 17.36 2.22
C LYS A 18 7.94 17.10 3.52
N HIS A 19 6.64 17.40 3.55
CA HIS A 19 5.77 17.21 4.70
C HIS A 19 4.85 16.00 4.52
N PHE A 20 5.28 14.99 3.74
CA PHE A 20 4.43 13.86 3.36
C PHE A 20 3.78 13.19 4.56
N ARG A 21 4.55 12.93 5.62
CA ARG A 21 4.03 12.28 6.84
C ARG A 21 2.90 13.10 7.49
N GLN A 22 3.11 14.41 7.63
CA GLN A 22 2.11 15.30 8.22
C GLN A 22 0.83 15.36 7.37
N LYS A 23 0.97 15.43 6.04
CA LYS A 23 -0.18 15.41 5.13
C LYS A 23 -0.91 14.06 5.14
N LEU A 24 -0.17 12.95 5.23
CA LEU A 24 -0.74 11.61 5.36
C LEU A 24 -1.52 11.49 6.66
N ASP A 25 -0.96 11.94 7.79
CA ASP A 25 -1.64 11.94 9.10
C ASP A 25 -2.95 12.75 9.04
N SER A 26 -2.92 13.95 8.45
CA SER A 26 -4.12 14.77 8.23
C SER A 26 -5.16 14.08 7.35
N TRP A 27 -4.74 13.52 6.20
CA TRP A 27 -5.64 12.83 5.29
C TRP A 27 -6.31 11.61 5.95
N LEU A 28 -5.55 10.82 6.71
CA LEU A 28 -6.08 9.66 7.42
C LEU A 28 -7.09 10.06 8.51
N ALA A 29 -6.81 11.14 9.25
CA ALA A 29 -7.74 11.65 10.26
C ALA A 29 -9.06 12.15 9.64
N GLU A 30 -8.99 12.83 8.49
CA GLU A 30 -10.18 13.27 7.74
C GLU A 30 -10.97 12.06 7.19
N ALA A 31 -10.28 11.08 6.60
CA ALA A 31 -10.90 9.87 6.08
C ALA A 31 -11.58 9.02 7.17
N GLU A 32 -10.97 8.94 8.36
CA GLU A 32 -11.52 8.25 9.53
C GLU A 32 -12.75 9.00 10.09
N ALA A 33 -12.70 10.32 10.19
CA ALA A 33 -13.84 11.14 10.62
C ALA A 33 -15.04 11.04 9.66
N ALA A 34 -14.78 10.94 8.35
CA ALA A 34 -15.82 10.76 7.34
C ALA A 34 -16.42 9.34 7.32
N ASN A 35 -15.71 8.33 7.84
CA ASN A 35 -16.10 6.92 7.78
C ASN A 35 -16.20 6.29 9.17
N LEU A 36 -17.34 6.49 9.85
CA LEU A 36 -17.64 6.02 11.21
C LEU A 36 -17.37 4.52 11.48
N SER A 37 -17.30 3.66 10.46
CA SER A 37 -17.05 2.22 10.60
C SER A 37 -15.58 1.80 10.54
N ASN A 38 -14.66 2.72 10.26
CA ASN A 38 -13.29 2.41 9.86
C ASN A 38 -12.26 2.91 10.88
N CYS A 39 -12.42 2.49 12.15
CA CYS A 39 -11.44 2.83 13.18
C CYS A 39 -10.10 2.12 12.91
N GLY A 40 -8.99 2.86 12.98
CA GLY A 40 -7.64 2.30 12.85
C GLY A 40 -6.85 2.71 11.62
N LEU A 41 -7.39 3.56 10.74
CA LEU A 41 -6.62 4.15 9.63
C LEU A 41 -5.40 4.93 10.13
N SER A 42 -5.53 5.59 11.28
CA SER A 42 -4.44 6.34 11.93
C SER A 42 -3.34 5.44 12.51
N ASN A 43 -3.57 4.13 12.66
CA ASN A 43 -2.61 3.17 13.19
C ASN A 43 -1.80 2.51 12.06
N TYR A 44 -0.90 3.26 11.46
CA TYR A 44 -0.02 2.78 10.40
C TYR A 44 1.46 2.88 10.79
N ALA A 45 2.28 2.10 10.11
CA ALA A 45 3.73 2.26 10.11
C ALA A 45 4.25 2.55 8.70
N LEU A 46 5.30 3.37 8.61
CA LEU A 46 5.95 3.73 7.36
C LEU A 46 7.40 3.24 7.39
N TYR A 47 7.74 2.37 6.46
CA TYR A 47 9.08 1.77 6.33
C TYR A 47 9.64 2.03 4.95
N SER A 48 10.96 2.05 4.80
CA SER A 48 11.54 1.73 3.50
C SER A 48 11.24 0.27 3.16
N LEU A 49 11.14 -0.07 1.87
CA LEU A 49 10.92 -1.47 1.47
C LEU A 49 12.04 -2.39 1.99
N SER A 50 13.29 -1.92 1.96
CA SER A 50 14.45 -2.63 2.51
C SER A 50 14.37 -2.90 4.03
N GLU A 51 13.69 -2.06 4.80
CA GLU A 51 13.42 -2.34 6.23
C GLU A 51 12.28 -3.34 6.40
N PHE A 52 11.23 -3.22 5.58
CA PHE A 52 10.08 -4.11 5.61
C PHE A 52 10.46 -5.56 5.25
N GLU A 53 11.34 -5.75 4.27
CA GLU A 53 11.85 -7.06 3.82
C GLU A 53 12.66 -7.81 4.89
N LYS A 54 13.26 -7.09 5.84
CA LYS A 54 14.07 -7.69 6.91
C LYS A 54 13.21 -8.34 8.00
N ARG A 55 11.90 -8.13 7.97
CA ARG A 55 11.00 -8.69 8.99
C ARG A 55 10.89 -10.20 8.80
N PRO A 56 10.95 -11.01 9.88
CA PRO A 56 11.00 -12.47 9.80
C PRO A 56 9.71 -13.08 9.22
N ASP A 57 8.59 -12.37 9.35
CA ASP A 57 7.25 -12.73 8.87
C ASP A 57 7.00 -12.32 7.41
N VAL A 58 7.92 -11.59 6.78
CA VAL A 58 7.79 -11.10 5.40
C VAL A 58 8.74 -11.88 4.49
N ASN A 59 8.21 -12.39 3.38
CA ASN A 59 9.01 -13.11 2.37
C ASN A 59 8.76 -12.53 0.98
N LEU A 60 9.28 -11.34 0.75
CA LEU A 60 9.18 -10.66 -0.54
C LEU A 60 10.24 -11.22 -1.50
N ASN A 61 9.81 -11.76 -2.63
CA ASN A 61 10.71 -12.14 -3.72
C ASN A 61 10.74 -11.03 -4.76
N LEU A 62 11.35 -9.89 -4.40
CA LEU A 62 11.45 -8.72 -5.26
C LEU A 62 12.78 -8.74 -6.04
N PRO A 63 12.78 -8.26 -7.30
CA PRO A 63 14.02 -7.95 -8.02
C PRO A 63 14.90 -6.96 -7.24
N ASP A 64 16.22 -7.14 -7.34
CA ASP A 64 17.24 -6.38 -6.58
C ASP A 64 17.15 -4.84 -6.76
N ASN A 65 16.48 -4.36 -7.80
CA ASN A 65 16.39 -2.94 -8.14
C ASN A 65 15.17 -2.22 -7.55
N ILE A 66 14.30 -2.91 -6.80
CA ILE A 66 13.03 -2.34 -6.31
C ILE A 66 13.16 -1.76 -4.89
N GLY A 67 14.05 -2.30 -4.05
CA GLY A 67 14.17 -1.95 -2.62
C GLY A 67 14.21 -0.45 -2.33
N ASP A 68 15.06 0.31 -3.03
CA ASP A 68 15.18 1.76 -2.80
C ASP A 68 14.06 2.60 -3.45
N ARG A 69 13.28 1.97 -4.35
CA ARG A 69 12.26 2.66 -5.14
C ARG A 69 10.96 2.86 -4.38
N TYR A 70 10.71 2.10 -3.31
CA TYR A 70 9.44 2.10 -2.60
C TYR A 70 9.58 2.28 -1.09
N HIS A 71 8.57 2.92 -0.50
CA HIS A 71 8.26 2.86 0.92
C HIS A 71 6.99 2.03 1.10
N VAL A 72 6.85 1.40 2.26
CA VAL A 72 5.69 0.59 2.63
C VAL A 72 4.90 1.32 3.71
N ILE A 73 3.61 1.56 3.45
CA ILE A 73 2.65 1.92 4.48
C ILE A 73 1.93 0.65 4.92
N ASP A 74 2.18 0.22 6.16
CA ASP A 74 1.64 -1.00 6.74
C ASP A 74 0.57 -0.66 7.78
N TRP A 75 -0.68 -1.02 7.49
CA TRP A 75 -1.82 -0.88 8.41
C TRP A 75 -2.05 -2.15 9.24
N GLY A 76 -1.12 -3.10 9.18
CA GLY A 76 -1.21 -4.34 9.92
C GLY A 76 -2.49 -5.09 9.55
N PHE A 77 -3.39 -5.26 10.51
CA PHE A 77 -4.62 -6.06 10.37
C PHE A 77 -5.79 -5.27 9.78
N TYR A 78 -5.62 -3.97 9.57
CA TYR A 78 -6.69 -3.13 9.07
C TYR A 78 -6.74 -3.15 7.53
N PHE A 79 -7.90 -3.49 6.99
CA PHE A 79 -8.16 -3.54 5.54
C PHE A 79 -9.02 -2.35 5.15
N MET A 80 -8.50 -1.46 4.31
CA MET A 80 -9.28 -0.35 3.75
C MET A 80 -10.47 -0.86 2.93
N SER A 81 -11.54 -0.07 2.89
CA SER A 81 -12.61 -0.28 1.90
C SER A 81 -12.13 0.12 0.49
N ASP A 82 -12.79 -0.40 -0.54
CA ASP A 82 -12.47 -0.07 -1.94
C ASP A 82 -12.55 1.45 -2.21
N ALA A 83 -13.53 2.13 -1.60
CA ALA A 83 -13.71 3.57 -1.73
C ALA A 83 -12.53 4.34 -1.13
N ILE A 84 -12.15 4.01 0.12
CA ILE A 84 -11.05 4.70 0.81
C ILE A 84 -9.73 4.44 0.09
N LEU A 85 -9.50 3.22 -0.38
CA LEU A 85 -8.30 2.91 -1.16
C LEU A 85 -8.25 3.73 -2.45
N ARG A 86 -9.36 3.85 -3.19
CA ARG A 86 -9.40 4.68 -4.40
C ARG A 86 -9.14 6.14 -4.10
N ASP A 87 -9.80 6.69 -3.07
CA ASP A 87 -9.59 8.07 -2.65
C ASP A 87 -8.13 8.32 -2.23
N PHE A 88 -7.53 7.36 -1.51
CA PHE A 88 -6.13 7.41 -1.12
C PHE A 88 -5.19 7.42 -2.32
N LEU A 89 -5.43 6.54 -3.29
CA LEU A 89 -4.59 6.44 -4.47
C LEU A 89 -4.77 7.67 -5.39
N SER A 90 -5.97 8.25 -5.49
CA SER A 90 -6.21 9.54 -6.13
C SER A 90 -5.43 10.67 -5.44
N TRP A 91 -5.43 10.71 -4.10
CA TRP A 91 -4.63 11.66 -3.34
C TRP A 91 -3.12 11.52 -3.60
N LEU A 92 -2.60 10.29 -3.68
CA LEU A 92 -1.20 10.06 -4.08
C LEU A 92 -0.91 10.52 -5.52
N ALA A 93 -1.86 10.32 -6.44
CA ALA A 93 -1.73 10.74 -7.84
C ALA A 93 -1.64 12.27 -7.99
N GLN A 94 -2.26 13.04 -7.08
CA GLN A 94 -2.10 14.51 -7.03
C GLN A 94 -0.68 14.94 -6.68
N ILE A 95 0.09 14.09 -5.97
CA ILE A 95 1.49 14.36 -5.61
C ILE A 95 2.45 13.86 -6.70
N TYR A 96 2.22 12.64 -7.21
CA TYR A 96 3.08 12.03 -8.21
C TYR A 96 2.34 11.10 -9.18
N VAL A 97 1.72 11.69 -10.20
CA VAL A 97 0.89 11.00 -11.21
C VAL A 97 1.61 9.88 -11.97
N TYR A 98 2.92 9.99 -12.20
CA TYR A 98 3.72 9.00 -12.95
C TYR A 98 4.19 7.81 -12.08
N GLY A 99 3.72 7.73 -10.84
CA GLY A 99 4.09 6.67 -9.91
C GLY A 99 3.35 5.37 -10.18
N GLU A 100 3.98 4.27 -9.79
CA GLU A 100 3.34 2.97 -9.68
C GLU A 100 3.22 2.64 -8.19
N VAL A 101 2.08 2.15 -7.74
CA VAL A 101 1.84 1.74 -6.35
C VAL A 101 1.60 0.25 -6.30
N GLY A 102 2.13 -0.42 -5.27
CA GLY A 102 1.89 -1.83 -5.02
C GLY A 102 0.86 -2.00 -3.90
N VAL A 103 -0.05 -2.96 -4.03
CA VAL A 103 -1.02 -3.33 -2.99
C VAL A 103 -0.81 -4.79 -2.64
N LEU A 104 -0.70 -5.09 -1.34
CA LEU A 104 -0.34 -6.41 -0.85
C LEU A 104 -1.22 -6.83 0.33
N LYS A 105 -1.82 -8.01 0.19
CA LYS A 105 -2.36 -8.79 1.31
C LYS A 105 -1.48 -10.00 1.53
N TYR A 106 -1.01 -10.19 2.75
CA TYR A 106 -0.03 -11.23 3.07
C TYR A 106 -0.33 -11.87 4.42
N TRP A 107 0.09 -13.12 4.61
CA TRP A 107 0.11 -13.71 5.94
C TRP A 107 1.30 -13.22 6.74
N SER A 108 1.05 -12.94 8.02
CA SER A 108 2.10 -12.63 8.98
C SER A 108 1.92 -13.45 10.25
N ASP A 109 3.05 -14.00 10.69
CA ASP A 109 3.26 -14.69 11.96
C ASP A 109 4.75 -14.57 12.26
N GLU A 110 5.10 -13.85 13.32
CA GLU A 110 6.50 -13.57 13.68
C GLU A 110 7.28 -14.86 13.99
N LEU A 111 6.58 -15.97 14.25
CA LEU A 111 7.16 -17.27 14.56
C LEU A 111 7.44 -18.13 13.31
N ARG A 112 6.98 -17.73 12.12
CA ARG A 112 7.09 -18.56 10.91
C ARG A 112 7.21 -17.73 9.63
N ARG A 113 8.14 -18.12 8.75
CA ARG A 113 8.27 -17.57 7.41
C ARG A 113 7.21 -18.15 6.47
N PHE A 114 6.48 -17.28 5.76
CA PHE A 114 5.43 -17.64 4.81
C PHE A 114 5.99 -17.88 3.39
N PRO A 115 5.21 -18.52 2.49
CA PRO A 115 5.63 -18.68 1.10
C PRO A 115 6.04 -17.34 0.46
N PRO A 116 6.93 -17.36 -0.53
CA PRO A 116 7.36 -16.15 -1.20
C PRO A 116 6.19 -15.40 -1.82
N ILE A 117 6.08 -14.12 -1.51
CA ILE A 117 5.14 -13.18 -2.11
C ILE A 117 5.58 -12.97 -3.56
N LYS A 118 4.68 -13.22 -4.50
CA LYS A 118 4.95 -13.09 -5.93
C LYS A 118 4.49 -11.72 -6.43
N ILE A 119 5.23 -11.13 -7.34
CA ILE A 119 4.74 -9.99 -8.11
C ILE A 119 3.76 -10.53 -9.15
N SER A 120 2.48 -10.16 -9.06
CA SER A 120 1.52 -10.51 -10.10
C SER A 120 1.80 -9.63 -11.32
N LYS A 121 1.90 -10.24 -12.51
CA LYS A 121 2.33 -9.56 -13.75
C LYS A 121 1.26 -8.67 -14.39
N ILE A 122 0.26 -8.22 -13.64
CA ILE A 122 -0.95 -7.62 -14.22
C ILE A 122 -1.03 -6.16 -13.77
N GLN A 123 -0.77 -5.24 -14.69
CA GLN A 123 -1.33 -3.89 -14.62
C GLN A 123 -2.85 -4.04 -14.64
N GLN A 124 -3.47 -4.05 -13.47
CA GLN A 124 -4.91 -4.03 -13.35
C GLN A 124 -5.34 -2.57 -13.30
N TYR A 125 -6.38 -2.19 -14.04
CA TYR A 125 -7.03 -0.91 -13.79
C TYR A 125 -7.60 -0.92 -12.38
N ILE A 126 -7.34 0.13 -11.61
CA ILE A 126 -7.86 0.28 -10.24
C ILE A 126 -9.39 0.16 -10.18
N SER A 127 -10.06 0.54 -11.27
CA SER A 127 -11.52 0.49 -11.39
C SER A 127 -12.09 -0.92 -11.28
N HIS A 128 -11.30 -1.95 -11.63
CA HIS A 128 -11.67 -3.36 -11.51
C HIS A 128 -11.10 -4.01 -10.23
N PHE A 129 -10.28 -3.29 -9.48
CA PHE A 129 -9.72 -3.76 -8.23
C PHE A 129 -10.76 -3.73 -7.10
N SER A 130 -10.78 -4.80 -6.30
CA SER A 130 -11.52 -4.88 -5.05
C SER A 130 -10.68 -5.56 -3.98
N MET A 131 -10.66 -4.98 -2.79
CA MET A 131 -10.03 -5.49 -1.58
C MET A 131 -10.55 -6.88 -1.18
N LYS A 132 -11.80 -7.20 -1.53
CA LYS A 132 -12.38 -8.52 -1.31
C LYS A 132 -11.71 -9.61 -2.16
N ASN A 133 -11.23 -9.24 -3.34
CA ASN A 133 -10.62 -10.13 -4.32
C ASN A 133 -9.09 -10.04 -4.33
N LEU A 134 -8.49 -9.25 -3.43
CA LEU A 134 -7.05 -9.09 -3.36
C LEU A 134 -6.41 -10.45 -3.04
N PRO A 135 -5.59 -11.01 -3.95
CA PRO A 135 -4.94 -12.29 -3.75
C PRO A 135 -4.02 -12.24 -2.53
N LEU A 136 -4.01 -13.36 -1.82
CA LEU A 136 -3.16 -13.56 -0.67
C LEU A 136 -1.78 -13.98 -1.16
N ASP A 137 -0.75 -13.26 -0.72
CA ASP A 137 0.66 -13.47 -1.09
C ASP A 137 1.01 -13.09 -2.54
N GLU A 138 0.24 -12.17 -3.14
CA GLU A 138 0.57 -11.52 -4.41
C GLU A 138 0.61 -9.99 -4.26
N LEU A 139 1.68 -9.40 -4.79
CA LEU A 139 1.85 -7.95 -4.88
C LEU A 139 1.32 -7.47 -6.23
N CYS A 140 0.23 -6.71 -6.21
CA CYS A 140 -0.41 -6.14 -7.39
C CYS A 140 0.01 -4.69 -7.58
N PHE A 141 0.47 -4.32 -8.78
CA PHE A 141 0.90 -2.96 -9.09
C PHE A 141 -0.11 -2.20 -9.95
N PHE A 142 -0.27 -0.91 -9.67
CA PHE A 142 -1.20 0.01 -10.33
C PHE A 142 -0.49 1.30 -10.70
N LEU A 143 -0.76 1.84 -11.89
CA LEU A 143 -0.28 3.17 -12.28
C LEU A 143 -1.20 4.25 -11.70
N LEU A 144 -0.62 5.24 -11.02
CA LEU A 144 -1.38 6.34 -10.42
C LEU A 144 -2.07 7.23 -11.47
N GLY A 145 -1.50 7.35 -12.67
CA GLY A 145 -2.06 8.18 -13.74
C GLY A 145 -3.41 7.68 -14.26
N GLU A 146 -3.64 6.37 -14.25
CA GLU A 146 -4.88 5.75 -14.74
C GLU A 146 -6.07 5.97 -13.79
N ILE A 147 -5.80 6.38 -12.54
CA ILE A 147 -6.84 6.58 -11.52
C ILE A 147 -7.67 7.84 -11.85
N ASN A 148 -6.99 8.90 -12.29
CA ASN A 148 -7.62 10.18 -12.59
C ASN A 148 -8.42 10.17 -13.91
N GLU A 149 -8.20 9.19 -14.80
CA GLU A 149 -8.96 9.07 -16.06
C GLU A 149 -10.36 8.48 -15.86
N THR A 150 -10.65 7.96 -14.66
CA THR A 150 -11.94 7.30 -14.35
C THR A 150 -12.84 8.09 -13.39
N SER A 151 -12.46 9.32 -13.02
CA SER A 151 -13.20 10.19 -12.10
C SER A 151 -13.89 11.36 -12.82
#